data_AF-A0A0Q6FWF9-F1
#
_entry.id   AF-A0A0Q6FWF9-F1
#
_cell.length_a   1.000
_cell.length_b   1.000
_cell.length_c   1.000
_cell.angle_alpha   90.00
_cell.angle_beta   90.00
_cell.angle_gamma   90.00
#
_symmetry.space_group_name_H-M   'P 1'
#
loop_
_entity.id
_entity.type
_entity.pdbx_description
1 polymer ?
#
loop_
_entity_poly.entity_id
_entity_poly.type
_entity_poly.pdbx_seq_one_letter_code
_entity_poly.pdbx_strand_id
1 'polypeptide(L)'
;MHHPRPTPALLVLVALLSAALGLGSSPAVAAAPAVGTTTALVAPTGKAGLAAPFRATLRGDDAAALGGRALTLQRSSSSSWSTVATVRTGADGTATFSVVLPAGATTWRAVWAGDASYAGSTSPTATATGQVLASTLTLDGPTSVVDERSVTLTGRWLASDSSPVTGAAVAVQQRTGSTWTTRRTLRTSATGRWSLAVTPRTDTTWRVTGAAGSWWRGATSAAHTVDNRPAGTPVVLPAAAPRPTALPAQARATGAGANAVVTTVPAAVWRSMVGRSWHRGCPIGRSSLRLLRVNYWGFDGYRYRGEMVLATAVAGRAAAALRDMYAQQLPIRSMYRVDRFGWSSRVRGADDHASMRADNTSAFNCRWVVNKPGVMSPHARGRAIDLNTWENPYRSATGWVPNSWWSTRSHPRVAWRSASHPVVRIWRAHGFRWTYGTGDSQHVDGRTATVTVAGSFVG
;
A
#
# COMPACT_ATOMS: atom_id res chain seq x y z
N MET A 1 -21.20 59.56 59.27
CA MET A 1 -21.36 58.77 60.51
C MET A 1 -19.96 58.41 60.99
N HIS A 2 -19.67 58.84 62.22
CA HIS A 2 -18.53 58.56 63.11
C HIS A 2 -17.06 58.59 62.62
N HIS A 3 -16.45 59.76 62.84
CA HIS A 3 -15.12 59.91 63.48
C HIS A 3 -15.19 59.49 64.98
N PRO A 4 -14.08 59.19 65.70
CA PRO A 4 -12.81 59.95 65.70
C PRO A 4 -11.47 59.19 65.96
N ARG A 5 -10.34 59.89 65.72
CA ARG A 5 -9.02 59.69 66.36
C ARG A 5 -8.99 60.51 67.68
N PRO A 6 -8.17 60.23 68.73
CA PRO A 6 -6.78 60.75 68.82
C PRO A 6 -5.78 59.98 69.77
N THR A 7 -4.47 59.84 69.46
CA THR A 7 -3.24 60.49 70.04
C THR A 7 -2.62 59.81 71.33
N PRO A 8 -1.52 60.29 71.98
CA PRO A 8 -0.16 59.67 71.99
C PRO A 8 0.50 59.47 73.39
N ALA A 9 1.68 58.83 73.50
CA ALA A 9 2.66 58.95 74.61
C ALA A 9 3.96 58.20 74.22
N LEU A 10 5.18 58.75 74.13
CA LEU A 10 6.06 59.55 74.99
C LEU A 10 6.86 58.73 76.05
N LEU A 11 8.19 58.66 75.82
CA LEU A 11 9.36 58.55 76.73
C LEU A 11 9.45 57.43 77.80
N VAL A 12 10.55 56.64 77.77
CA VAL A 12 11.53 56.52 78.89
C VAL A 12 12.93 56.16 78.33
N LEU A 13 13.90 56.94 78.78
CA LEU A 13 15.35 56.82 78.65
C LEU A 13 15.87 55.91 79.78
N VAL A 14 16.69 54.88 79.50
CA VAL A 14 17.60 54.30 80.50
C VAL A 14 18.97 54.11 79.86
N ALA A 15 19.91 54.91 80.33
CA ALA A 15 21.33 54.74 80.15
C ALA A 15 21.83 53.64 81.08
N LEU A 16 22.64 52.70 80.57
CA LEU A 16 23.60 51.96 81.37
C LEU A 16 24.94 51.96 80.62
N LEU A 17 25.82 52.83 81.13
CA LEU A 17 27.25 52.81 80.91
C LEU A 17 27.80 51.51 81.50
N SER A 18 28.56 50.75 80.73
CA SER A 18 29.53 49.78 81.25
C SER A 18 30.75 49.84 80.35
N ALA A 19 31.72 50.65 80.76
CA ALA A 19 33.04 50.68 80.16
C ALA A 19 33.80 49.41 80.55
N ALA A 20 34.33 48.70 79.55
CA ALA A 20 35.44 47.77 79.74
C ALA A 20 36.34 47.86 78.49
N LEU A 21 37.65 47.85 78.76
CA LEU A 21 38.73 48.32 77.92
C LEU A 21 38.92 47.52 76.63
N GLY A 22 39.63 48.14 75.69
CA GLY A 22 39.84 47.64 74.33
C GLY A 22 40.69 46.38 74.22
N LEU A 23 40.75 45.85 73.00
CA LEU A 23 41.92 45.20 72.39
C LEU A 23 41.61 44.88 70.92
N GLY A 24 42.44 45.42 70.02
CA GLY A 24 42.83 44.79 68.76
C GLY A 24 41.77 44.66 67.67
N SER A 25 41.70 45.66 66.78
CA SER A 25 41.43 45.39 65.37
C SER A 25 42.54 44.48 64.83
N SER A 26 42.30 43.18 64.80
CA SER A 26 43.17 42.23 64.10
C SER A 26 43.31 42.70 62.65
N PRO A 27 44.53 42.80 62.10
CA PRO A 27 44.67 42.99 60.66
C PRO A 27 44.01 41.77 60.02
N ALA A 28 43.13 42.00 59.03
CA ALA A 28 42.70 40.94 58.14
C ALA A 28 43.99 40.33 57.56
N VAL A 29 44.36 39.13 58.03
CA VAL A 29 45.44 38.37 57.43
C VAL A 29 45.05 38.22 55.97
N ALA A 30 45.80 38.88 55.09
CA ALA A 30 45.64 38.71 53.65
C ALA A 30 45.70 37.20 53.39
N ALA A 31 44.59 36.63 52.89
CA ALA A 31 44.56 35.23 52.50
C ALA A 31 45.77 34.98 51.59
N ALA A 32 46.56 33.94 51.89
CA ALA A 32 47.67 33.54 51.04
C ALA A 32 47.19 33.45 49.59
N PRO A 33 47.98 33.91 48.60
CA PRO A 33 47.54 33.90 47.20
C PRO A 33 47.15 32.47 46.83
N ALA A 34 45.90 32.31 46.39
CA ALA A 34 45.40 31.01 45.98
C ALA A 34 46.30 30.44 44.87
N VAL A 35 46.72 29.19 44.99
CA VAL A 35 47.62 28.55 44.03
C VAL A 35 46.94 28.58 42.65
N GLY A 36 47.65 29.01 41.61
CA GLY A 36 47.09 29.08 40.27
C GLY A 36 46.72 27.69 39.76
N THR A 37 45.77 27.68 38.83
CA THR A 37 45.32 26.44 38.19
C THR A 37 45.17 26.61 36.69
N THR A 38 45.30 25.49 35.99
CA THR A 38 45.08 25.40 34.55
C THR A 38 43.93 24.44 34.27
N THR A 39 42.92 24.94 33.56
CA THR A 39 41.83 24.12 33.01
C THR A 39 42.04 23.95 31.50
N ALA A 40 41.94 22.73 30.98
CA ALA A 40 41.94 22.47 29.53
C ALA A 40 40.66 21.76 29.10
N LEU A 41 40.26 21.95 27.84
CA LEU A 41 39.07 21.32 27.25
C LEU A 41 39.40 20.76 25.86
N VAL A 42 39.04 19.50 25.64
CA VAL A 42 39.02 18.84 24.34
C VAL A 42 37.57 18.63 23.93
N ALA A 43 37.15 19.33 22.88
CA ALA A 43 35.81 19.24 22.31
C ALA A 43 35.72 18.17 21.21
N PRO A 44 34.63 17.39 21.14
CA PRO A 44 34.50 16.31 20.16
C PRO A 44 33.94 16.80 18.82
N THR A 45 34.21 16.02 17.76
CA THR A 45 33.37 15.97 16.57
C THR A 45 32.52 14.70 16.64
N GLY A 46 31.22 14.82 16.42
CA GLY A 46 30.28 13.69 16.52
C GLY A 46 28.99 13.95 15.77
N LYS A 47 28.03 13.04 15.87
CA LYS A 47 26.72 13.17 15.21
C LYS A 47 25.81 14.14 15.95
N ALA A 48 25.16 15.04 15.22
CA ALA A 48 24.23 16.00 15.80
C ALA A 48 22.99 15.33 16.45
N GLY A 49 22.56 15.85 17.60
CA GLY A 49 21.49 15.26 18.40
C GLY A 49 21.86 13.94 19.10
N LEU A 50 23.11 13.47 19.00
CA LEU A 50 23.64 12.39 19.82
C LEU A 50 24.63 12.93 20.85
N ALA A 51 24.75 12.21 21.97
CA ALA A 51 25.70 12.55 23.01
C ALA A 51 27.14 12.26 22.55
N ALA A 52 28.04 13.19 22.83
CA ALA A 52 29.48 13.04 22.58
C ALA A 52 30.29 13.43 23.83
N PRO A 53 31.45 12.80 24.06
CA PRO A 53 32.27 13.08 25.23
C PRO A 53 33.13 14.32 25.03
N PHE A 54 32.91 15.34 25.85
CA PHE A 54 33.89 16.42 26.08
C PHE A 54 34.82 15.98 27.20
N ARG A 55 36.12 16.19 27.03
CA ARG A 55 37.11 15.84 28.06
C ARG A 55 37.77 17.11 28.56
N ALA A 56 37.72 17.34 29.86
CA ALA A 56 38.41 18.45 30.51
C ALA A 56 39.42 17.95 31.54
N THR A 57 40.44 18.75 31.79
CA THR A 57 41.42 18.52 32.85
C THR A 57 41.53 19.75 33.73
N LEU A 58 41.79 19.53 35.02
CA LEU A 58 42.10 20.58 36.00
C LEU A 58 43.39 20.23 36.72
N ARG A 59 44.37 21.14 36.66
CA ARG A 59 45.70 20.98 37.24
C ARG A 59 46.07 22.19 38.09
N GLY A 60 46.80 21.98 39.17
CA GLY A 60 47.53 23.06 39.85
C GLY A 60 48.73 23.53 39.03
N ASP A 61 49.30 24.68 39.38
CA ASP A 61 50.53 25.19 38.76
C ASP A 61 51.74 24.26 38.93
N ASP A 62 51.72 23.41 39.96
CA ASP A 62 52.67 22.31 40.21
C ASP A 62 52.40 21.07 39.33
N ALA A 63 51.47 21.19 38.37
CA ALA A 63 50.94 20.11 37.54
C ALA A 63 50.18 19.01 38.32
N ALA A 64 49.88 19.20 39.60
CA ALA A 64 49.14 18.22 40.39
C ALA A 64 47.70 18.05 39.87
N ALA A 65 47.22 16.81 39.88
CA ALA A 65 45.82 16.48 39.57
C ALA A 65 44.89 17.02 40.66
N LEU A 66 43.93 17.86 40.31
CA LEU A 66 42.93 18.35 41.26
C LEU A 66 41.66 17.52 41.18
N GLY A 67 41.57 16.49 42.03
CA GLY A 67 40.44 15.55 42.09
C GLY A 67 39.23 16.03 42.89
N GLY A 68 38.04 15.52 42.52
CA GLY A 68 36.78 15.79 43.21
C GLY A 68 36.23 17.21 43.02
N ARG A 69 36.82 18.03 42.15
CA ARG A 69 36.43 19.43 41.92
C ARG A 69 35.40 19.55 40.82
N ALA A 70 34.40 20.41 41.02
CA ALA A 70 33.29 20.57 40.09
C ALA A 70 33.67 21.49 38.92
N LEU A 71 33.86 20.92 37.74
CA LEU A 71 34.04 21.65 36.49
C LEU A 71 32.68 21.89 35.83
N THR A 72 32.46 23.09 35.33
CA THR A 72 31.29 23.43 34.52
C THR A 72 31.68 23.48 33.04
N LEU A 73 30.90 22.83 32.18
CA LEU A 73 31.02 22.94 30.73
C LEU A 73 30.04 24.02 30.26
N GLN A 74 30.56 25.05 29.62
CA GLN A 74 29.78 26.17 29.11
C GLN A 74 29.78 26.19 27.58
N ARG A 75 28.65 26.61 27.00
CA ARG A 75 28.48 26.84 25.56
C ARG A 75 28.22 28.31 25.30
N SER A 76 28.84 28.84 24.25
CA SER A 76 28.62 30.21 23.77
C SER A 76 27.32 30.32 22.95
N SER A 77 26.62 31.45 23.10
CA SER A 77 25.50 31.89 22.25
C SER A 77 25.62 33.39 21.98
N SER A 78 25.94 33.77 20.73
CA SER A 78 26.08 35.13 20.15
C SER A 78 26.90 36.19 20.92
N SER A 79 26.74 36.30 22.24
CA SER A 79 27.47 37.19 23.15
C SER A 79 27.49 36.70 24.61
N SER A 80 26.92 35.54 24.95
CA SER A 80 26.83 35.02 26.33
C SER A 80 27.28 33.56 26.44
N TRP A 81 27.69 33.16 27.65
CA TRP A 81 28.05 31.79 27.98
C TRP A 81 26.99 31.18 28.90
N SER A 82 26.56 29.96 28.60
CA SER A 82 25.58 29.21 29.39
C SER A 82 26.17 27.90 29.88
N THR A 83 25.98 27.58 31.17
CA THR A 83 26.37 26.27 31.71
C THR A 83 25.45 25.19 31.17
N VAL A 84 26.03 24.17 30.53
CA VAL A 84 25.30 23.03 29.96
C VAL A 84 25.37 21.82 30.87
N ALA A 85 26.51 21.60 31.53
CA ALA A 85 26.70 20.47 32.43
C ALA A 85 27.74 20.81 33.52
N THR A 86 27.65 20.11 34.65
CA THR A 86 28.67 20.16 35.72
C THR A 86 29.08 18.74 36.07
N VAL A 87 30.38 18.46 36.10
CA VAL A 87 30.94 17.15 36.41
C VAL A 87 32.11 17.31 37.37
N ARG A 88 32.25 16.39 38.33
CA ARG A 88 33.42 16.39 39.23
C ARG A 88 34.60 15.68 38.57
N THR A 89 35.80 16.21 38.75
CA THR A 89 37.04 15.56 38.31
C THR A 89 37.25 14.24 39.06
N GLY A 90 37.77 13.24 38.34
CA GLY A 90 38.34 12.04 38.93
C GLY A 90 39.62 12.36 39.71
N ALA A 91 40.18 11.35 40.40
CA ALA A 91 41.43 11.51 41.16
C ALA A 91 42.61 11.96 40.29
N ASP A 92 42.56 11.67 39.00
CA ASP A 92 43.53 12.08 37.98
C ASP A 92 43.34 13.52 37.48
N GLY A 93 42.36 14.26 38.01
CA GLY A 93 42.05 15.62 37.60
C GLY A 93 41.28 15.71 36.27
N THR A 94 40.75 14.60 35.75
CA THR A 94 40.00 14.58 34.48
C THR A 94 38.49 14.55 34.71
N ALA A 95 37.73 15.20 33.82
CA ALA A 95 36.27 15.15 33.81
C ALA A 95 35.79 14.84 32.38
N THR A 96 34.79 13.96 32.24
CA THR A 96 34.15 13.66 30.96
C THR A 96 32.68 14.08 31.01
N PHE A 97 32.29 15.01 30.15
CA PHE A 97 30.89 15.44 29.99
C PHE A 97 30.28 14.70 28.80
N SER A 98 29.14 14.04 29.00
CA SER A 98 28.37 13.45 27.90
C SER A 98 27.25 14.40 27.51
N VAL A 99 27.43 15.12 26.39
CA VAL A 99 26.51 16.21 25.99
C VAL A 99 26.03 16.00 24.56
N VAL A 100 24.73 16.22 24.34
CA VAL A 100 24.11 16.16 23.02
C VAL A 100 24.62 17.32 22.15
N LEU A 101 25.25 16.99 21.01
CA LEU A 101 25.83 18.00 20.12
C LEU A 101 24.74 18.69 19.29
N PRO A 102 24.68 20.04 19.29
CA PRO A 102 23.91 20.78 18.29
C PRO A 102 24.48 20.57 16.88
N ALA A 103 23.66 20.73 15.84
CA ALA A 103 24.14 20.69 14.47
C ALA A 103 25.07 21.87 14.16
N GLY A 104 26.18 21.61 13.47
CA GLY A 104 27.18 22.60 13.12
C GLY A 104 28.28 22.80 14.16
N ALA A 105 29.13 23.79 13.90
CA ALA A 105 30.22 24.17 14.80
C ALA A 105 29.66 25.00 15.96
N THR A 106 30.09 24.68 17.18
CA THR A 106 29.69 25.38 18.41
C THR A 106 30.91 25.60 19.29
N THR A 107 30.95 26.72 20.00
CA THR A 107 32.10 27.12 20.83
C THR A 107 31.83 26.83 22.30
N TRP A 108 32.81 26.19 22.96
CA TRP A 108 32.71 25.67 24.32
C TRP A 108 33.92 26.06 25.16
N ARG A 109 33.76 26.06 26.48
CA ARG A 109 34.86 26.18 27.45
C ARG A 109 34.53 25.42 28.73
N ALA A 110 35.54 24.97 29.44
CA ALA A 110 35.40 24.46 30.80
C ALA A 110 35.78 25.57 31.79
N VAL A 111 34.98 25.74 32.83
CA VAL A 111 35.19 26.75 33.87
C VAL A 111 35.20 26.09 35.23
N TRP A 112 36.22 26.41 36.01
CA TRP A 112 36.27 26.14 37.43
C TRP A 112 36.35 27.46 38.20
N ALA A 113 35.49 27.61 39.20
CA ALA A 113 35.36 28.86 39.96
C ALA A 113 36.50 29.09 40.98
N GLY A 114 37.29 28.06 41.27
CA GLY A 114 38.27 28.07 42.37
C GLY A 114 37.67 27.57 43.68
N ASP A 115 38.51 27.48 44.69
CA ASP A 115 38.14 27.21 46.08
C ASP A 115 39.04 28.00 47.04
N ALA A 116 38.97 27.72 48.34
CA ALA A 116 39.76 28.44 49.35
C ALA A 116 41.28 28.25 49.19
N SER A 117 41.74 27.22 48.48
CA SER A 117 43.15 26.86 48.33
C SER A 117 43.72 27.20 46.96
N TYR A 118 42.85 27.30 45.95
CA TYR A 118 43.25 27.38 44.55
C TYR A 118 42.40 28.38 43.76
N ALA A 119 43.07 29.18 42.93
CA ALA A 119 42.42 30.19 42.12
C ALA A 119 41.60 29.55 40.98
N GLY A 120 40.43 30.10 40.67
CA GLY A 120 39.62 29.64 39.55
C GLY A 120 40.32 29.77 38.20
N SER A 121 39.98 28.91 37.25
CA SER A 121 40.54 28.94 35.90
C SER A 121 39.49 28.61 34.84
N THR A 122 39.70 29.14 33.64
CA THR A 122 38.84 28.92 32.47
C THR A 122 39.70 28.42 31.33
N SER A 123 39.26 27.37 30.64
CA SER A 123 39.98 26.85 29.49
C SER A 123 39.97 27.84 28.32
N PRO A 124 40.94 27.75 27.39
CA PRO A 124 40.75 28.25 26.04
C PRO A 124 39.45 27.74 25.44
N THR A 125 38.90 28.49 24.48
CA THR A 125 37.70 28.04 23.77
C THR A 125 38.03 26.86 22.86
N ALA A 126 37.10 25.91 22.78
CA ALA A 126 37.20 24.73 21.94
C ALA A 126 35.96 24.60 21.06
N THR A 127 36.12 24.14 19.82
CA THR A 127 35.02 23.97 18.87
C THR A 127 34.56 22.51 18.88
N ALA A 128 33.29 22.29 19.21
CA ALA A 128 32.63 21.00 18.98
C ALA A 128 31.81 21.06 17.70
N THR A 129 31.81 19.98 16.91
CA THR A 129 31.06 19.93 15.66
C THR A 129 30.06 18.78 15.67
N GLY A 130 28.76 19.10 15.63
CA GLY A 130 27.70 18.13 15.39
C GLY A 130 27.44 17.96 13.90
N GLN A 131 27.83 16.82 13.35
CA GLN A 131 27.73 16.49 11.93
C GLN A 131 26.32 16.05 11.55
N VAL A 132 25.82 16.58 10.43
CA VAL A 132 24.65 16.10 9.72
C VAL A 132 25.11 15.45 8.41
N LEU A 133 25.15 14.12 8.42
CA LEU A 133 25.72 13.31 7.36
C LEU A 133 24.77 13.19 6.16
N ALA A 134 25.33 13.13 4.96
CA ALA A 134 24.58 12.63 3.80
C ALA A 134 24.12 11.19 4.06
N SER A 135 23.06 10.75 3.38
CA SER A 135 22.55 9.40 3.55
C SER A 135 22.06 8.80 2.23
N THR A 136 22.03 7.47 2.19
CA THR A 136 21.57 6.68 1.05
C THR A 136 20.48 5.73 1.52
N LEU A 137 19.33 5.78 0.86
CA LEU A 137 18.20 4.89 1.09
C LEU A 137 18.02 4.03 -0.16
N THR A 138 18.14 2.71 0.00
CA THR A 138 18.01 1.76 -1.09
C THR A 138 16.66 1.07 -1.08
N LEU A 139 16.22 0.62 -2.26
CA LEU A 139 15.12 -0.30 -2.45
C LEU A 139 15.56 -1.33 -3.49
N ASP A 140 15.28 -2.60 -3.20
CA ASP A 140 15.60 -3.75 -4.04
C ASP A 140 14.51 -4.83 -3.89
N GLY A 141 14.41 -5.73 -4.85
CA GLY A 141 13.48 -6.85 -4.86
C GLY A 141 13.32 -7.47 -6.24
N PRO A 142 12.47 -8.50 -6.38
CA PRO A 142 12.16 -9.09 -7.68
C PRO A 142 11.63 -8.05 -8.67
N THR A 143 11.99 -8.17 -9.95
CA THR A 143 11.51 -7.30 -11.03
C THR A 143 10.25 -7.82 -11.71
N SER A 144 9.81 -9.04 -11.37
CA SER A 144 8.55 -9.60 -11.84
C SER A 144 7.91 -10.51 -10.79
N VAL A 145 6.61 -10.70 -10.90
CA VAL A 145 5.82 -11.60 -10.06
C VAL A 145 4.65 -12.17 -10.83
N VAL A 146 4.41 -13.46 -10.66
CA VAL A 146 3.20 -14.11 -11.18
C VAL A 146 1.98 -13.56 -10.44
N ASP A 147 0.92 -13.21 -11.15
CA ASP A 147 -0.30 -12.65 -10.57
C ASP A 147 -0.78 -13.47 -9.38
N GLU A 148 -1.26 -12.75 -8.36
CA GLU A 148 -1.75 -13.33 -7.10
C GLU A 148 -0.66 -13.96 -6.22
N ARG A 149 0.62 -13.82 -6.58
CA ARG A 149 1.75 -14.13 -5.70
C ARG A 149 2.31 -12.86 -5.07
N SER A 150 2.94 -13.06 -3.91
CA SER A 150 3.62 -11.98 -3.18
C SER A 150 5.10 -11.98 -3.50
N VAL A 151 5.69 -10.79 -3.56
CA VAL A 151 7.14 -10.57 -3.56
C VAL A 151 7.51 -9.64 -2.41
N THR A 152 8.73 -9.77 -1.93
CA THR A 152 9.25 -8.93 -0.85
C THR A 152 10.15 -7.85 -1.44
N LEU A 153 9.77 -6.59 -1.22
CA LEU A 153 10.64 -5.43 -1.43
C LEU A 153 11.45 -5.22 -0.15
N THR A 154 12.73 -4.92 -0.29
CA THR A 154 13.64 -4.70 0.83
C THR A 154 14.51 -3.49 0.59
N GLY A 155 15.16 -3.02 1.63
CA GLY A 155 16.15 -1.96 1.47
C GLY A 155 16.88 -1.65 2.76
N ARG A 156 17.77 -0.66 2.67
CA ARG A 156 18.59 -0.22 3.78
C ARG A 156 18.80 1.29 3.73
N TRP A 157 18.89 1.91 4.91
CA TRP A 157 19.22 3.31 5.05
C TRP A 157 20.51 3.48 5.85
N LEU A 158 21.54 3.98 5.19
CA LEU A 158 22.85 4.23 5.76
C LEU A 158 23.23 5.69 5.61
N ALA A 159 23.95 6.24 6.58
CA ALA A 159 24.65 7.50 6.42
C ALA A 159 25.97 7.31 5.64
N SER A 160 26.60 8.42 5.24
CA SER A 160 27.85 8.41 4.46
C SER A 160 29.03 7.75 5.18
N ASP A 161 28.98 7.63 6.50
CA ASP A 161 29.95 6.89 7.33
C ASP A 161 29.59 5.40 7.51
N SER A 162 28.65 4.89 6.70
CA SER A 162 28.10 3.52 6.77
C SER A 162 27.30 3.20 8.04
N SER A 163 27.05 4.18 8.92
CA SER A 163 26.23 3.94 10.11
C SER A 163 24.76 3.75 9.75
N PRO A 164 24.04 2.81 10.40
CA PRO A 164 22.63 2.59 10.14
C PRO A 164 21.78 3.74 10.67
N VAL A 165 20.90 4.26 9.83
CA VAL A 165 19.83 5.16 10.27
C VAL A 165 18.75 4.30 10.93
N THR A 166 18.77 4.22 12.25
CA THR A 166 17.97 3.28 13.05
C THR A 166 16.63 3.88 13.49
N GLY A 167 15.55 3.10 13.42
CA GLY A 167 14.22 3.48 13.90
C GLY A 167 13.52 4.59 13.10
N ALA A 168 14.13 5.05 12.01
CA ALA A 168 13.61 6.13 11.18
C ALA A 168 12.44 5.66 10.30
N ALA A 169 11.50 6.55 10.07
CA ALA A 169 10.34 6.28 9.22
C ALA A 169 10.73 6.25 7.73
N VAL A 170 10.33 5.20 7.03
CA VAL A 170 10.50 5.03 5.57
C VAL A 170 9.12 4.94 4.94
N ALA A 171 8.78 5.90 4.08
CA ALA A 171 7.55 5.89 3.32
C ALA A 171 7.74 5.11 2.01
N VAL A 172 7.11 3.95 1.91
CA VAL A 172 7.07 3.12 0.70
C VAL A 172 5.95 3.65 -0.20
N GLN A 173 6.34 4.18 -1.35
CA GLN A 173 5.46 4.83 -2.31
C GLN A 173 5.31 3.99 -3.56
N GLN A 174 4.10 4.01 -4.12
CA GLN A 174 3.78 3.40 -5.40
C GLN A 174 3.38 4.49 -6.39
N ARG A 175 3.80 4.36 -7.64
CA ARG A 175 3.43 5.26 -8.73
C ARG A 175 2.08 4.90 -9.34
N THR A 176 1.27 5.91 -9.65
CA THR A 176 0.05 5.79 -10.46
C THR A 176 0.04 6.96 -11.45
N GLY A 177 0.23 6.68 -12.74
CA GLY A 177 0.54 7.71 -13.73
C GLY A 177 1.84 8.44 -13.37
N SER A 178 1.79 9.77 -13.22
CA SER A 178 2.93 10.59 -12.78
C SER A 178 3.03 10.73 -11.26
N THR A 179 2.01 10.36 -10.50
CA THR A 179 1.89 10.65 -9.07
C THR A 179 2.41 9.51 -8.20
N TRP A 180 3.17 9.86 -7.17
CA TRP A 180 3.64 8.92 -6.14
C TRP A 180 2.74 9.00 -4.91
N THR A 181 2.19 7.86 -4.48
CA THR A 181 1.33 7.78 -3.30
C THR A 181 1.95 6.85 -2.27
N THR A 182 2.01 7.27 -1.01
CA THR A 182 2.48 6.42 0.09
C THR A 182 1.48 5.28 0.31
N ARG A 183 1.96 4.04 0.18
CA ARG A 183 1.17 2.83 0.46
C ARG A 183 1.37 2.34 1.87
N ARG A 184 2.58 2.51 2.42
CA ARG A 184 2.90 2.11 3.78
C ARG A 184 4.06 2.94 4.32
N THR A 185 4.03 3.21 5.62
CA THR A 185 5.18 3.74 6.35
C THR A 185 5.73 2.64 7.24
N LEU A 186 7.03 2.39 7.14
CA LEU A 186 7.77 1.40 7.93
C LEU A 186 8.79 2.11 8.81
N ARG A 187 9.43 1.37 9.72
CA ARG A 187 10.61 1.84 10.44
C ARG A 187 11.81 0.97 10.13
N THR A 188 12.98 1.59 10.03
CA THR A 188 14.24 0.87 9.88
C THR A 188 14.59 0.12 11.18
N SER A 189 15.12 -1.09 11.03
CA SER A 189 15.68 -1.87 12.14
C SER A 189 16.99 -1.26 12.68
N ALA A 190 17.56 -1.88 13.71
CA ALA A 190 18.88 -1.52 14.27
C ALA A 190 20.03 -1.57 13.24
N THR A 191 19.86 -2.30 12.14
CA THR A 191 20.85 -2.36 11.05
C THR A 191 20.51 -1.43 9.88
N GLY A 192 19.49 -0.58 10.04
CA GLY A 192 19.01 0.33 8.99
C GLY A 192 18.14 -0.35 7.94
N ARG A 193 17.81 -1.64 8.09
CA ARG A 193 17.05 -2.43 7.10
C ARG A 193 15.54 -2.28 7.27
N TRP A 194 14.80 -2.42 6.17
CA TRP A 194 13.34 -2.49 6.13
C TRP A 194 12.88 -3.53 5.09
N SER A 195 11.64 -4.03 5.21
CA SER A 195 11.05 -4.94 4.22
C SER A 195 9.52 -4.79 4.13
N LEU A 196 8.97 -5.08 2.94
CA LEU A 196 7.54 -5.06 2.66
C LEU A 196 7.17 -6.18 1.68
N ALA A 197 6.27 -7.07 2.08
CA ALA A 197 5.60 -7.95 1.15
C ALA A 197 4.52 -7.19 0.37
N VAL A 198 4.52 -7.33 -0.97
CA VAL A 198 3.51 -6.76 -1.88
C VAL A 198 2.94 -7.83 -2.79
N THR A 199 1.66 -7.71 -3.15
CA THR A 199 0.95 -8.63 -4.05
C THR A 199 0.30 -7.82 -5.17
N PRO A 200 1.09 -7.32 -6.15
CA PRO A 200 0.56 -6.48 -7.21
C PRO A 200 -0.37 -7.29 -8.14
N ARG A 201 -1.42 -6.62 -8.66
CA ARG A 201 -2.41 -7.19 -9.62
C ARG A 201 -2.32 -6.57 -11.03
N THR A 202 -1.35 -5.68 -11.19
CA THR A 202 -0.94 -4.94 -12.39
C THR A 202 0.54 -4.61 -12.24
N ASP A 203 1.19 -4.15 -13.29
CA ASP A 203 2.54 -3.61 -13.18
C ASP A 203 2.57 -2.46 -12.17
N THR A 204 3.65 -2.39 -11.41
CA THR A 204 3.81 -1.39 -10.36
C THR A 204 5.23 -0.84 -10.34
N THR A 205 5.35 0.46 -10.09
CA THR A 205 6.65 1.10 -9.85
C THR A 205 6.68 1.65 -8.42
N TRP A 206 7.75 1.37 -7.71
CA TRP A 206 7.93 1.66 -6.29
C TRP A 206 9.13 2.56 -6.07
N ARG A 207 9.09 3.35 -4.99
CA ARG A 207 10.26 4.02 -4.42
C ARG A 207 10.07 4.12 -2.91
N VAL A 208 11.15 4.41 -2.20
CA VAL A 208 11.06 4.78 -0.79
C VAL A 208 11.61 6.18 -0.56
N THR A 209 11.03 6.88 0.39
CA THR A 209 11.50 8.19 0.85
C THR A 209 11.67 8.18 2.37
N GLY A 210 12.63 8.97 2.85
CA GLY A 210 12.91 9.16 4.25
C GLY A 210 13.29 10.61 4.55
N ALA A 211 12.72 11.17 5.61
CA ALA A 211 12.99 12.55 6.04
C ALA A 211 14.35 12.68 6.73
N ALA A 212 14.89 13.89 6.75
CA ALA A 212 16.08 14.20 7.55
C ALA A 212 15.80 14.00 9.04
N GLY A 213 16.81 13.56 9.78
CA GLY A 213 16.80 13.47 11.24
C GLY A 213 17.82 14.41 11.86
N SER A 214 18.16 14.17 13.12
CA SER A 214 19.07 15.08 13.85
C SER A 214 20.49 15.06 13.30
N TRP A 215 20.97 13.93 12.78
CA TRP A 215 22.34 13.75 12.26
C TRP A 215 22.43 13.20 10.83
N TRP A 216 21.30 12.99 10.15
CA TRP A 216 21.30 12.48 8.77
C TRP A 216 20.37 13.31 7.88
N ARG A 217 20.76 13.48 6.61
CA ARG A 217 19.92 14.11 5.58
C ARG A 217 18.86 13.14 5.08
N GLY A 218 17.73 13.65 4.60
CA GLY A 218 16.71 12.84 3.96
C GLY A 218 17.21 12.20 2.66
N ALA A 219 16.59 11.10 2.25
CA ALA A 219 16.97 10.37 1.05
C ALA A 219 15.74 9.79 0.33
N THR A 220 15.89 9.58 -0.97
CA THR A 220 14.90 8.90 -1.82
C THR A 220 15.62 7.85 -2.63
N SER A 221 15.07 6.63 -2.71
CA SER A 221 15.66 5.56 -3.52
C SER A 221 15.45 5.81 -5.01
N ALA A 222 16.21 5.07 -5.83
CA ALA A 222 15.82 4.83 -7.21
C ALA A 222 14.42 4.20 -7.29
N ALA A 223 13.76 4.38 -8.44
CA ALA A 223 12.50 3.72 -8.74
C ALA A 223 12.74 2.25 -9.12
N HIS A 224 11.84 1.37 -8.71
CA HIS A 224 11.92 -0.07 -8.98
C HIS A 224 10.59 -0.57 -9.52
N THR A 225 10.63 -1.22 -10.66
CA THR A 225 9.43 -1.75 -11.31
C THR A 225 9.28 -3.24 -11.05
N VAL A 226 8.06 -3.65 -10.75
CA VAL A 226 7.64 -5.04 -10.64
C VAL A 226 6.59 -5.31 -11.72
N ASP A 227 6.99 -6.08 -12.72
CA ASP A 227 6.15 -6.61 -13.81
C ASP A 227 5.21 -7.68 -13.27
N ASN A 228 3.90 -7.49 -13.45
CA ASN A 228 2.90 -8.48 -13.09
C ASN A 228 2.73 -9.39 -14.31
N ARG A 229 2.94 -10.70 -14.11
CA ARG A 229 2.83 -11.70 -15.17
C ARG A 229 1.60 -12.57 -15.00
N PRO A 230 0.93 -12.99 -16.08
CA PRO A 230 -0.24 -13.85 -15.97
C PRO A 230 0.12 -15.20 -15.33
N ALA A 231 -0.82 -15.76 -14.55
CA ALA A 231 -0.66 -17.07 -13.94
C ALA A 231 -1.02 -18.23 -14.87
N GLY A 232 -1.76 -17.95 -15.96
CA GLY A 232 -2.12 -18.91 -17.00
C GLY A 232 -1.44 -18.59 -18.32
N THR A 233 -1.56 -19.50 -19.28
CA THR A 233 -0.96 -19.34 -20.61
C THR A 233 -1.81 -18.41 -21.49
N PRO A 234 -1.28 -17.27 -21.95
CA PRO A 234 -1.97 -16.40 -22.90
C PRO A 234 -2.34 -17.15 -24.19
N VAL A 235 -3.44 -16.73 -24.82
CA VAL A 235 -3.88 -17.23 -26.12
C VAL A 235 -3.10 -16.51 -27.20
N VAL A 236 -2.44 -17.27 -28.06
CA VAL A 236 -1.80 -16.75 -29.28
C VAL A 236 -2.78 -16.89 -30.44
N LEU A 237 -3.30 -15.78 -30.93
CA LEU A 237 -4.20 -15.76 -32.09
C LEU A 237 -3.39 -15.67 -33.40
N PRO A 238 -3.90 -16.20 -34.52
CA PRO A 238 -3.29 -15.99 -35.83
C PRO A 238 -3.14 -14.49 -36.14
N ALA A 239 -2.04 -14.09 -36.76
CA ALA A 239 -1.76 -12.67 -37.05
C ALA A 239 -2.86 -12.00 -37.90
N ALA A 240 -3.49 -12.76 -38.81
CA ALA A 240 -4.58 -12.29 -39.66
C ALA A 240 -5.97 -12.33 -38.99
N ALA A 241 -6.08 -12.77 -37.73
CA ALA A 241 -7.36 -12.83 -37.04
C ALA A 241 -7.88 -11.41 -36.76
N PRO A 242 -9.15 -11.10 -37.08
CA PRO A 242 -9.72 -9.80 -36.79
C PRO A 242 -9.94 -9.64 -35.28
N ARG A 243 -9.91 -8.41 -34.78
CA ARG A 243 -10.03 -8.11 -33.35
C ARG A 243 -11.46 -7.70 -32.99
N PRO A 244 -11.99 -8.15 -31.83
CA PRO A 244 -13.28 -7.69 -31.34
C PRO A 244 -13.20 -6.22 -30.88
N THR A 245 -14.37 -5.61 -30.68
CA THR A 245 -14.49 -4.31 -30.03
C THR A 245 -13.97 -4.38 -28.59
N ALA A 246 -13.12 -3.43 -28.20
CA ALA A 246 -12.58 -3.38 -26.85
C ALA A 246 -13.68 -3.06 -25.82
N LEU A 247 -13.57 -3.67 -24.64
CA LEU A 247 -14.40 -3.38 -23.48
C LEU A 247 -13.57 -2.72 -22.38
N PRO A 248 -14.21 -2.04 -21.42
CA PRO A 248 -13.55 -1.68 -20.17
C PRO A 248 -12.89 -2.90 -19.53
N ALA A 249 -11.85 -2.68 -18.72
CA ALA A 249 -11.15 -3.75 -18.03
C ALA A 249 -12.11 -4.54 -17.11
N GLN A 250 -12.12 -5.87 -17.25
CA GLN A 250 -12.89 -6.74 -16.37
C GLN A 250 -12.26 -6.76 -14.98
N ALA A 251 -13.08 -6.80 -13.94
CA ALA A 251 -12.61 -6.97 -12.58
C ALA A 251 -11.74 -8.24 -12.45
N ARG A 252 -10.61 -8.15 -11.74
CA ARG A 252 -9.75 -9.31 -11.43
C ARG A 252 -10.49 -10.34 -10.58
N ALA A 253 -10.06 -11.59 -10.67
CA ALA A 253 -10.62 -12.69 -9.88
C ALA A 253 -10.49 -12.45 -8.36
N THR A 254 -11.43 -12.99 -7.61
CA THR A 254 -11.43 -12.97 -6.14
C THR A 254 -11.53 -14.38 -5.59
N GLY A 255 -10.85 -14.65 -4.47
CA GLY A 255 -10.83 -15.97 -3.86
C GLY A 255 -10.16 -17.06 -4.70
N ALA A 256 -10.20 -18.29 -4.18
CA ALA A 256 -9.56 -19.45 -4.78
C ALA A 256 -10.40 -20.06 -5.92
N GLY A 257 -9.71 -20.63 -6.91
CA GLY A 257 -10.32 -21.37 -8.00
C GLY A 257 -11.35 -20.56 -8.79
N ALA A 258 -12.34 -21.26 -9.34
CA ALA A 258 -13.45 -20.65 -10.07
C ALA A 258 -14.37 -19.78 -9.17
N ASN A 259 -14.37 -20.01 -7.85
CA ASN A 259 -15.19 -19.26 -6.88
C ASN A 259 -16.63 -18.97 -7.38
N ALA A 260 -17.33 -19.98 -7.91
CA ALA A 260 -18.63 -19.80 -8.51
C ALA A 260 -19.70 -19.54 -7.43
N VAL A 261 -20.37 -18.39 -7.49
CA VAL A 261 -21.38 -17.96 -6.53
C VAL A 261 -22.67 -17.63 -7.26
N VAL A 262 -23.75 -18.34 -6.91
CA VAL A 262 -25.09 -18.13 -7.45
C VAL A 262 -25.96 -17.46 -6.39
N THR A 263 -26.59 -16.34 -6.75
CA THR A 263 -27.46 -15.56 -5.85
C THR A 263 -28.78 -15.22 -6.52
N THR A 264 -29.79 -14.84 -5.74
CA THR A 264 -30.94 -14.10 -6.28
C THR A 264 -30.45 -12.82 -6.95
N VAL A 265 -31.09 -12.38 -8.03
CA VAL A 265 -30.70 -11.13 -8.71
C VAL A 265 -30.84 -9.94 -7.74
N PRO A 266 -29.76 -9.24 -7.36
CA PRO A 266 -29.83 -8.11 -6.43
C PRO A 266 -30.63 -6.94 -7.02
N ALA A 267 -31.19 -6.08 -6.16
CA ALA A 267 -32.06 -4.99 -6.61
C ALA A 267 -31.36 -4.01 -7.57
N ALA A 268 -30.10 -3.67 -7.31
CA ALA A 268 -29.30 -2.82 -8.18
C ALA A 268 -29.07 -3.43 -9.58
N VAL A 269 -28.82 -4.74 -9.63
CA VAL A 269 -28.66 -5.49 -10.89
C VAL A 269 -29.99 -5.57 -11.63
N TRP A 270 -31.07 -5.84 -10.93
CA TRP A 270 -32.40 -5.86 -11.53
C TRP A 270 -32.76 -4.51 -12.17
N ARG A 271 -32.51 -3.40 -11.46
CA ARG A 271 -32.77 -2.06 -12.00
C ARG A 271 -31.98 -1.77 -13.28
N SER A 272 -30.74 -2.27 -13.42
CA SER A 272 -29.98 -2.07 -14.65
C SER A 272 -30.47 -2.94 -15.82
N MET A 273 -31.13 -4.06 -15.52
CA MET A 273 -31.69 -4.96 -16.54
C MET A 273 -33.02 -4.47 -17.10
N VAL A 274 -33.87 -3.84 -16.28
CA VAL A 274 -35.20 -3.35 -16.68
C VAL A 274 -35.07 -2.28 -17.77
N GLY A 275 -35.82 -2.43 -18.86
CA GLY A 275 -35.72 -1.60 -20.07
C GLY A 275 -34.55 -1.95 -20.97
N ARG A 276 -33.78 -2.99 -20.65
CA ARG A 276 -32.63 -3.49 -21.42
C ARG A 276 -32.79 -4.98 -21.70
N SER A 277 -32.13 -5.83 -20.92
CA SER A 277 -32.23 -7.29 -21.06
C SER A 277 -33.53 -7.87 -20.49
N TRP A 278 -34.30 -7.09 -19.73
CA TRP A 278 -35.65 -7.41 -19.28
C TRP A 278 -36.63 -6.26 -19.56
N HIS A 279 -37.86 -6.56 -19.96
CA HIS A 279 -38.93 -5.58 -20.16
C HIS A 279 -40.32 -6.21 -19.95
N ARG A 280 -41.38 -5.39 -19.97
CA ARG A 280 -42.76 -5.91 -19.93
C ARG A 280 -43.03 -6.82 -21.13
N GLY A 281 -43.58 -8.01 -20.89
CA GLY A 281 -43.80 -9.04 -21.92
C GLY A 281 -42.74 -10.14 -21.95
N CYS A 282 -41.71 -10.07 -21.10
CA CYS A 282 -40.78 -11.17 -20.92
C CYS A 282 -41.45 -12.39 -20.28
N PRO A 283 -41.09 -13.61 -20.71
CA PRO A 283 -41.77 -14.83 -20.27
C PRO A 283 -41.41 -15.25 -18.84
N ILE A 284 -40.38 -14.63 -18.24
CA ILE A 284 -39.96 -14.89 -16.87
C ILE A 284 -39.64 -13.59 -16.12
N GLY A 285 -39.94 -13.59 -14.82
CA GLY A 285 -39.66 -12.48 -13.91
C GLY A 285 -38.36 -12.67 -13.12
N ARG A 286 -38.04 -11.66 -12.30
CA ARG A 286 -36.84 -11.63 -11.44
C ARG A 286 -36.71 -12.87 -10.54
N SER A 287 -37.80 -13.36 -9.97
CA SER A 287 -37.82 -14.51 -9.05
C SER A 287 -37.33 -15.80 -9.72
N SER A 288 -37.53 -15.93 -11.04
CA SER A 288 -37.07 -17.06 -11.83
C SER A 288 -35.62 -16.94 -12.29
N LEU A 289 -34.95 -15.82 -12.02
CA LEU A 289 -33.58 -15.55 -12.44
C LEU A 289 -32.59 -15.61 -11.26
N ARG A 290 -31.34 -15.93 -11.57
CA ARG A 290 -30.21 -15.94 -10.66
C ARG A 290 -29.03 -15.22 -11.28
N LEU A 291 -28.26 -14.53 -10.45
CA LEU A 291 -26.99 -13.94 -10.82
C LEU A 291 -25.87 -14.92 -10.45
N LEU A 292 -25.16 -15.40 -11.46
CA LEU A 292 -23.92 -16.14 -11.32
C LEU A 292 -22.75 -15.16 -11.39
N ARG A 293 -21.84 -15.27 -10.42
CA ARG A 293 -20.50 -14.67 -10.46
C ARG A 293 -19.46 -15.78 -10.43
N VAL A 294 -18.48 -15.73 -11.31
CA VAL A 294 -17.48 -16.80 -11.44
C VAL A 294 -16.14 -16.24 -11.90
N ASN A 295 -15.05 -16.82 -11.41
CA ASN A 295 -13.72 -16.55 -11.92
C ASN A 295 -13.49 -17.35 -13.20
N TYR A 296 -12.84 -16.75 -14.19
CA TYR A 296 -12.48 -17.39 -15.45
C TYR A 296 -11.07 -16.98 -15.87
N TRP A 297 -10.46 -17.77 -16.77
CA TRP A 297 -9.18 -17.43 -17.38
C TRP A 297 -9.40 -16.55 -18.61
N GLY A 298 -8.80 -15.37 -18.62
CA GLY A 298 -8.79 -14.46 -19.75
C GLY A 298 -7.90 -14.97 -20.88
N PHE A 299 -8.07 -14.39 -22.06
CA PHE A 299 -7.21 -14.68 -23.21
C PHE A 299 -5.76 -14.19 -22.99
N ASP A 300 -5.55 -13.25 -22.08
CA ASP A 300 -4.24 -12.74 -21.66
C ASP A 300 -3.59 -13.60 -20.56
N GLY A 301 -4.21 -14.71 -20.16
CA GLY A 301 -3.70 -15.61 -19.13
C GLY A 301 -3.96 -15.16 -17.68
N TYR A 302 -4.61 -14.02 -17.46
CA TYR A 302 -5.00 -13.60 -16.11
C TYR A 302 -6.34 -14.19 -15.68
N ARG A 303 -6.61 -14.19 -14.37
CA ARG A 303 -7.92 -14.56 -13.84
C ARG A 303 -8.80 -13.32 -13.66
N TYR A 304 -10.03 -13.42 -14.15
CA TYR A 304 -11.03 -12.36 -14.08
C TYR A 304 -12.31 -12.83 -13.41
N ARG A 305 -13.14 -11.89 -12.96
CA ARG A 305 -14.45 -12.13 -12.36
C ARG A 305 -15.55 -11.70 -13.32
N GLY A 306 -16.31 -12.68 -13.81
CA GLY A 306 -17.45 -12.50 -14.69
C GLY A 306 -18.80 -12.50 -13.99
N GLU A 307 -19.82 -11.98 -14.67
CA GLU A 307 -21.21 -12.01 -14.23
C GLU A 307 -22.14 -12.47 -15.36
N MET A 308 -23.06 -13.39 -15.06
CA MET A 308 -24.16 -13.79 -15.96
C MET A 308 -25.47 -13.93 -15.20
N VAL A 309 -26.58 -13.57 -15.86
CA VAL A 309 -27.93 -13.81 -15.35
C VAL A 309 -28.52 -15.01 -16.08
N LEU A 310 -28.99 -16.00 -15.32
CA LEU A 310 -29.52 -17.25 -15.85
C LEU A 310 -30.84 -17.59 -15.17
N ALA A 311 -31.64 -18.46 -15.77
CA ALA A 311 -32.79 -19.05 -15.10
C ALA A 311 -32.35 -19.95 -13.93
N THR A 312 -33.14 -19.98 -12.88
CA THR A 312 -32.89 -20.77 -11.66
C THR A 312 -32.64 -22.24 -11.99
N ALA A 313 -33.38 -22.80 -12.95
CA ALA A 313 -33.29 -24.20 -13.37
C ALA A 313 -31.95 -24.59 -14.06
N VAL A 314 -31.15 -23.62 -14.51
CA VAL A 314 -29.87 -23.88 -15.21
C VAL A 314 -28.65 -23.29 -14.51
N ALA A 315 -28.84 -22.33 -13.59
CA ALA A 315 -27.74 -21.59 -12.98
C ALA A 315 -26.69 -22.48 -12.29
N GLY A 316 -27.14 -23.53 -11.59
CA GLY A 316 -26.23 -24.49 -10.94
C GLY A 316 -25.40 -25.31 -11.93
N ARG A 317 -26.03 -25.79 -13.02
CA ARG A 317 -25.35 -26.56 -14.09
C ARG A 317 -24.38 -25.68 -14.87
N ALA A 318 -24.76 -24.44 -15.18
CA ALA A 318 -23.87 -23.47 -15.81
C ALA A 318 -22.66 -23.14 -14.93
N ALA A 319 -22.88 -22.96 -13.62
CA ALA A 319 -21.79 -22.76 -12.66
C ALA A 319 -20.83 -23.97 -12.66
N ALA A 320 -21.35 -25.19 -12.72
CA ALA A 320 -20.53 -26.40 -12.78
C ALA A 320 -19.71 -26.50 -14.08
N ALA A 321 -20.32 -26.25 -15.24
CA ALA A 321 -19.60 -26.21 -16.52
C ALA A 321 -18.47 -25.18 -16.52
N LEU A 322 -18.71 -23.99 -15.97
CA LEU A 322 -17.69 -22.94 -15.88
C LEU A 322 -16.58 -23.27 -14.87
N ARG A 323 -16.88 -24.01 -13.80
CA ARG A 323 -15.83 -24.55 -12.91
C ARG A 323 -14.92 -25.54 -13.63
N ASP A 324 -15.47 -26.41 -14.46
CA ASP A 324 -14.68 -27.40 -15.21
C ASP A 324 -13.87 -26.73 -16.32
N MET A 325 -14.45 -25.73 -17.02
CA MET A 325 -13.70 -24.89 -17.95
C MET A 325 -12.54 -24.18 -17.25
N TYR A 326 -12.79 -23.63 -16.06
CA TYR A 326 -11.75 -22.98 -15.26
C TYR A 326 -10.64 -23.95 -14.86
N ALA A 327 -11.00 -25.17 -14.41
CA ALA A 327 -10.04 -26.20 -14.00
C ALA A 327 -9.13 -26.63 -15.16
N GLN A 328 -9.65 -26.63 -16.40
CA GLN A 328 -8.89 -26.93 -17.61
C GLN A 328 -8.22 -25.69 -18.24
N GLN A 329 -8.24 -24.52 -17.58
CA GLN A 329 -7.71 -23.26 -18.10
C GLN A 329 -8.23 -22.88 -19.51
N LEU A 330 -9.49 -23.25 -19.78
CA LEU A 330 -10.17 -22.92 -21.03
C LEU A 330 -10.57 -21.44 -21.00
N PRO A 331 -10.09 -20.62 -21.96
CA PRO A 331 -10.17 -19.18 -21.86
C PRO A 331 -11.55 -18.64 -22.28
N ILE A 332 -11.99 -17.60 -21.59
CA ILE A 332 -13.15 -16.76 -21.93
C ILE A 332 -12.62 -15.34 -22.08
N ARG A 333 -13.00 -14.60 -23.12
CA ARG A 333 -12.46 -13.24 -23.29
C ARG A 333 -13.09 -12.27 -22.30
N SER A 334 -14.41 -12.22 -22.27
CA SER A 334 -15.16 -11.35 -21.38
C SER A 334 -16.48 -11.99 -20.94
N MET A 335 -16.96 -11.58 -19.76
CA MET A 335 -18.21 -12.07 -19.18
C MET A 335 -18.91 -10.95 -18.42
N TYR A 336 -19.46 -10.03 -19.19
CA TYR A 336 -20.35 -8.97 -18.74
C TYR A 336 -21.80 -9.39 -18.96
N ARG A 337 -22.67 -8.97 -18.03
CA ARG A 337 -24.11 -9.08 -18.26
C ARG A 337 -24.49 -8.26 -19.49
N VAL A 338 -25.33 -8.83 -20.35
CA VAL A 338 -25.71 -8.23 -21.63
C VAL A 338 -26.44 -6.87 -21.47
N ASP A 339 -27.08 -6.59 -20.32
CA ASP A 339 -27.70 -5.28 -20.04
C ASP A 339 -26.72 -4.10 -20.08
N ARG A 340 -25.41 -4.37 -19.94
CA ARG A 340 -24.38 -3.34 -20.02
C ARG A 340 -24.14 -2.81 -21.44
N PHE A 341 -24.66 -3.50 -22.45
CA PHE A 341 -24.55 -3.09 -23.86
C PHE A 341 -25.71 -2.18 -24.32
N GLY A 342 -26.62 -1.82 -23.43
CA GLY A 342 -27.75 -0.91 -23.74
C GLY A 342 -28.92 -1.62 -24.43
N TRP A 343 -29.95 -0.85 -24.77
CA TRP A 343 -31.15 -1.34 -25.48
C TRP A 343 -30.95 -1.27 -26.99
N SER A 344 -31.46 -2.26 -27.70
CA SER A 344 -31.52 -2.30 -29.16
C SER A 344 -32.97 -2.44 -29.62
N SER A 345 -33.45 -1.45 -30.38
CA SER A 345 -34.77 -1.49 -31.02
C SER A 345 -34.89 -2.65 -32.02
N ARG A 346 -33.78 -3.03 -32.66
CA ARG A 346 -33.71 -4.12 -33.66
C ARG A 346 -34.07 -5.48 -33.08
N VAL A 347 -33.52 -5.82 -31.91
CA VAL A 347 -33.77 -7.12 -31.26
C VAL A 347 -34.82 -7.02 -30.15
N ARG A 348 -35.28 -5.81 -29.81
CA ARG A 348 -36.19 -5.50 -28.70
C ARG A 348 -35.72 -6.11 -27.39
N GLY A 349 -34.46 -5.85 -27.05
CA GLY A 349 -33.79 -6.35 -25.86
C GLY A 349 -32.45 -5.66 -25.68
N ALA A 350 -31.56 -6.23 -24.87
CA ALA A 350 -30.20 -5.72 -24.79
C ALA A 350 -29.45 -5.91 -26.12
N ASP A 351 -28.51 -5.02 -26.46
CA ASP A 351 -27.77 -5.04 -27.74
C ASP A 351 -26.83 -6.27 -27.86
N ASP A 352 -27.42 -7.35 -28.34
CA ASP A 352 -26.82 -8.64 -28.61
C ASP A 352 -25.69 -8.52 -29.65
N HIS A 353 -25.85 -7.68 -30.67
CA HIS A 353 -24.84 -7.50 -31.70
C HIS A 353 -23.62 -6.76 -31.17
N ALA A 354 -23.80 -5.76 -30.31
CA ALA A 354 -22.69 -5.10 -29.62
C ALA A 354 -21.97 -6.07 -28.66
N SER A 355 -22.73 -6.86 -27.90
CA SER A 355 -22.16 -7.93 -27.06
C SER A 355 -21.33 -8.91 -27.89
N MET A 356 -21.85 -9.36 -29.03
CA MET A 356 -21.13 -10.29 -29.89
C MET A 356 -19.87 -9.71 -30.50
N ARG A 357 -19.93 -8.46 -31.00
CA ARG A 357 -18.78 -7.74 -31.56
C ARG A 357 -17.66 -7.54 -30.54
N ALA A 358 -18.01 -7.48 -29.27
CA ALA A 358 -17.07 -7.34 -28.16
C ALA A 358 -16.58 -8.69 -27.58
N ASP A 359 -16.97 -9.80 -28.20
CA ASP A 359 -16.65 -11.17 -27.76
C ASP A 359 -17.07 -11.47 -26.31
N ASN A 360 -18.30 -11.06 -25.99
CA ASN A 360 -18.81 -11.18 -24.65
C ASN A 360 -19.63 -12.46 -24.46
N THR A 361 -19.21 -13.28 -23.49
CA THR A 361 -19.98 -14.44 -23.04
C THR A 361 -21.16 -13.97 -22.20
N SER A 362 -22.38 -14.34 -22.61
CA SER A 362 -23.61 -13.86 -21.97
C SER A 362 -24.76 -14.87 -22.03
N ALA A 363 -25.79 -14.64 -21.22
CA ALA A 363 -26.92 -15.57 -21.05
C ALA A 363 -28.27 -14.86 -21.22
N PHE A 364 -28.97 -14.51 -20.12
CA PHE A 364 -30.32 -13.95 -20.20
C PHE A 364 -30.38 -12.64 -20.98
N ASN A 365 -31.11 -12.67 -22.10
CA ASN A 365 -31.52 -11.51 -22.89
C ASN A 365 -32.96 -11.74 -23.35
N CYS A 366 -33.92 -11.02 -22.78
CA CYS A 366 -35.29 -11.06 -23.22
C CYS A 366 -35.42 -10.31 -24.55
N ARG A 367 -35.32 -11.09 -25.62
CA ARG A 367 -35.41 -10.62 -27.00
C ARG A 367 -36.11 -11.64 -27.87
N TRP A 368 -36.56 -11.18 -29.03
CA TRP A 368 -36.96 -12.06 -30.11
C TRP A 368 -35.74 -12.81 -30.68
N VAL A 369 -36.00 -13.93 -31.36
CA VAL A 369 -34.99 -14.57 -32.20
C VAL A 369 -34.58 -13.58 -33.29
N VAL A 370 -33.28 -13.51 -33.60
CA VAL A 370 -32.77 -12.55 -34.58
C VAL A 370 -33.45 -12.79 -35.92
N ASN A 371 -33.97 -11.72 -36.52
CA ASN A 371 -34.73 -11.73 -37.77
C ASN A 371 -36.04 -12.57 -37.75
N LYS A 372 -36.60 -12.89 -36.57
CA LYS A 372 -37.90 -13.58 -36.42
C LYS A 372 -38.79 -12.91 -35.37
N PRO A 373 -39.45 -11.79 -35.72
CA PRO A 373 -40.38 -11.09 -34.83
C PRO A 373 -41.44 -12.01 -34.21
N GLY A 374 -41.76 -11.83 -32.93
CA GLY A 374 -42.77 -12.61 -32.21
C GLY A 374 -42.28 -13.98 -31.68
N VAL A 375 -41.15 -14.50 -32.14
CA VAL A 375 -40.58 -15.77 -31.64
C VAL A 375 -39.58 -15.48 -30.52
N MET A 376 -39.90 -15.85 -29.28
CA MET A 376 -39.01 -15.63 -28.13
C MET A 376 -37.75 -16.50 -28.20
N SER A 377 -36.59 -15.86 -28.08
CA SER A 377 -35.29 -16.54 -28.04
C SER A 377 -35.18 -17.49 -26.84
N PRO A 378 -34.41 -18.60 -26.92
CA PRO A 378 -34.01 -19.37 -25.74
C PRO A 378 -33.38 -18.50 -24.64
N HIS A 379 -32.66 -17.43 -25.01
CA HIS A 379 -32.11 -16.44 -24.08
C HIS A 379 -33.19 -15.70 -23.28
N ALA A 380 -34.40 -15.51 -23.84
CA ALA A 380 -35.50 -14.85 -23.14
C ALA A 380 -36.05 -15.68 -21.97
N ARG A 381 -35.75 -16.98 -21.93
CA ARG A 381 -36.05 -17.87 -20.81
C ARG A 381 -34.84 -18.12 -19.89
N GLY A 382 -33.72 -17.42 -20.12
CA GLY A 382 -32.52 -17.51 -19.29
C GLY A 382 -31.81 -18.86 -19.29
N ARG A 383 -32.15 -19.75 -20.25
CA ARG A 383 -31.61 -21.12 -20.32
C ARG A 383 -30.47 -21.30 -21.32
N ALA A 384 -30.22 -20.28 -22.14
CA ALA A 384 -29.18 -20.29 -23.16
C ALA A 384 -27.99 -19.41 -22.78
N ILE A 385 -26.83 -19.77 -23.30
CA ILE A 385 -25.56 -19.06 -23.10
C ILE A 385 -24.85 -19.01 -24.46
N ASP A 386 -24.37 -17.82 -24.82
CA ASP A 386 -23.47 -17.63 -25.95
C ASP A 386 -22.05 -17.42 -25.40
N LEU A 387 -21.07 -18.16 -25.93
CA LEU A 387 -19.68 -18.21 -25.45
C LEU A 387 -18.72 -17.71 -26.52
N ASN A 388 -17.76 -16.85 -26.16
CA ASN A 388 -16.74 -16.23 -27.04
C ASN A 388 -17.22 -16.06 -28.49
N THR A 389 -18.26 -15.27 -28.65
CA THR A 389 -19.06 -15.10 -29.87
C THR A 389 -18.26 -14.61 -31.07
N TRP A 390 -17.13 -13.94 -30.86
CA TRP A 390 -16.28 -13.43 -31.93
C TRP A 390 -15.50 -14.55 -32.62
N GLU A 391 -14.89 -15.43 -31.85
CA GLU A 391 -14.23 -16.62 -32.36
C GLU A 391 -15.22 -17.72 -32.76
N ASN A 392 -16.49 -17.60 -32.36
CA ASN A 392 -17.51 -18.62 -32.56
C ASN A 392 -18.78 -18.05 -33.18
N PRO A 393 -18.71 -17.51 -34.40
CA PRO A 393 -19.82 -16.81 -35.02
C PRO A 393 -21.00 -17.74 -35.31
N TYR A 394 -22.16 -17.14 -35.53
CA TYR A 394 -23.34 -17.84 -36.01
C TYR A 394 -23.81 -17.31 -37.38
N ARG A 395 -24.39 -18.19 -38.17
CA ARG A 395 -24.94 -17.93 -39.51
C ARG A 395 -26.39 -17.46 -39.37
N SER A 396 -26.59 -16.16 -39.50
CA SER A 396 -27.93 -15.56 -39.59
C SER A 396 -28.46 -15.63 -41.03
N ALA A 397 -29.72 -15.21 -41.23
CA ALA A 397 -30.31 -15.06 -42.57
C ALA A 397 -29.56 -14.02 -43.44
N THR A 398 -28.86 -13.08 -42.83
CA THR A 398 -28.12 -12.00 -43.51
C THR A 398 -26.61 -12.23 -43.53
N GLY A 399 -26.15 -13.45 -43.20
CA GLY A 399 -24.73 -13.81 -43.17
C GLY A 399 -24.19 -14.10 -41.77
N TRP A 400 -22.87 -14.29 -41.69
CA TRP A 400 -22.17 -14.59 -40.44
C TRP A 400 -22.06 -13.36 -39.53
N VAL A 401 -22.37 -13.55 -38.26
CA VAL A 401 -22.21 -12.52 -37.23
C VAL A 401 -21.47 -13.10 -36.01
N PRO A 402 -20.64 -12.30 -35.32
CA PRO A 402 -20.30 -10.90 -35.62
C PRO A 402 -19.31 -10.74 -36.79
N ASN A 403 -18.69 -11.82 -37.26
CA ASN A 403 -17.77 -11.82 -38.41
C ASN A 403 -17.83 -13.17 -39.15
N SER A 404 -17.39 -13.18 -40.41
CA SER A 404 -17.28 -14.40 -41.22
C SER A 404 -15.91 -15.07 -41.13
N TRP A 405 -14.86 -14.36 -40.70
CA TRP A 405 -13.48 -14.86 -40.72
C TRP A 405 -13.31 -16.13 -39.88
N TRP A 406 -13.93 -16.17 -38.70
CA TRP A 406 -13.85 -17.34 -37.82
C TRP A 406 -14.75 -18.50 -38.23
N SER A 407 -15.73 -18.31 -39.13
CA SER A 407 -16.76 -19.32 -39.43
C SER A 407 -16.19 -20.68 -39.88
N THR A 408 -15.10 -20.68 -40.63
CA THR A 408 -14.44 -21.90 -41.15
C THR A 408 -13.12 -22.22 -40.45
N ARG A 409 -12.68 -21.39 -39.50
CA ARG A 409 -11.37 -21.52 -38.84
C ARG A 409 -11.52 -22.11 -37.45
N SER A 410 -10.64 -23.05 -37.11
CA SER A 410 -10.58 -23.69 -35.79
C SER A 410 -9.39 -23.18 -34.99
N HIS A 411 -9.51 -23.22 -33.66
CA HIS A 411 -8.42 -22.95 -32.74
C HIS A 411 -8.62 -23.80 -31.49
N PRO A 412 -7.62 -24.57 -31.04
CA PRO A 412 -7.78 -25.61 -30.02
C PRO A 412 -8.28 -25.10 -28.65
N ARG A 413 -8.16 -23.79 -28.40
CA ARG A 413 -8.59 -23.15 -27.14
C ARG A 413 -9.80 -22.23 -27.25
N VAL A 414 -10.10 -21.68 -28.44
CA VAL A 414 -11.05 -20.54 -28.56
C VAL A 414 -12.06 -20.64 -29.68
N ALA A 415 -11.84 -21.49 -30.69
CA ALA A 415 -12.79 -21.68 -31.77
C ALA A 415 -13.13 -23.17 -31.88
N TRP A 416 -14.31 -23.52 -31.37
CA TRP A 416 -14.75 -24.91 -31.23
C TRP A 416 -15.67 -25.29 -32.39
N ARG A 417 -15.22 -26.24 -33.20
CA ARG A 417 -15.91 -26.69 -34.43
C ARG A 417 -16.34 -28.15 -34.40
N SER A 418 -16.12 -28.84 -33.29
CA SER A 418 -16.43 -30.26 -33.16
C SER A 418 -17.07 -30.59 -31.82
N ALA A 419 -17.83 -31.68 -31.81
CA ALA A 419 -18.36 -32.31 -30.59
C ALA A 419 -17.26 -32.75 -29.61
N SER A 420 -16.04 -33.00 -30.11
CA SER A 420 -14.89 -33.45 -29.32
C SER A 420 -14.15 -32.31 -28.63
N HIS A 421 -14.40 -31.05 -28.99
CA HIS A 421 -13.73 -29.91 -28.36
C HIS A 421 -14.03 -29.85 -26.84
N PRO A 422 -13.04 -29.59 -25.97
CA PRO A 422 -13.21 -29.61 -24.52
C PRO A 422 -14.40 -28.79 -24.01
N VAL A 423 -14.55 -27.54 -24.50
CA VAL A 423 -15.70 -26.68 -24.17
C VAL A 423 -17.03 -27.37 -24.47
N VAL A 424 -17.19 -27.91 -25.68
CA VAL A 424 -18.45 -28.58 -26.09
C VAL A 424 -18.72 -29.82 -25.24
N ARG A 425 -17.69 -30.62 -24.94
CA ARG A 425 -17.80 -31.79 -24.07
C ARG A 425 -18.23 -31.42 -22.66
N ILE A 426 -17.62 -30.39 -22.07
CA ILE A 426 -17.95 -29.91 -20.72
C ILE A 426 -19.41 -29.47 -20.66
N TRP A 427 -19.86 -28.60 -21.57
CA TRP A 427 -21.25 -28.12 -21.54
C TRP A 427 -22.25 -29.26 -21.74
N ARG A 428 -21.95 -30.23 -22.62
CA ARG A 428 -22.77 -31.45 -22.78
C ARG A 428 -22.82 -32.31 -21.52
N ALA A 429 -21.69 -32.51 -20.85
CA ALA A 429 -21.63 -33.26 -19.59
C ALA A 429 -22.50 -32.63 -18.49
N HIS A 430 -22.67 -31.30 -18.51
CA HIS A 430 -23.58 -30.57 -17.61
C HIS A 430 -25.01 -30.43 -18.15
N GLY A 431 -25.39 -31.25 -19.15
CA GLY A 431 -26.75 -31.34 -19.66
C GLY A 431 -27.19 -30.16 -20.53
N PHE A 432 -26.25 -29.40 -21.10
CA PHE A 432 -26.54 -28.42 -22.14
C PHE A 432 -26.42 -29.05 -23.52
N ARG A 433 -27.35 -28.71 -24.41
CA ARG A 433 -27.29 -29.15 -25.79
C ARG A 433 -26.52 -28.14 -26.63
N TRP A 434 -25.57 -28.66 -27.41
CA TRP A 434 -24.95 -27.97 -28.54
C TRP A 434 -25.85 -28.14 -29.78
N THR A 435 -26.89 -27.32 -29.91
CA THR A 435 -27.98 -27.62 -30.84
C THR A 435 -27.74 -27.24 -32.29
N TYR A 436 -26.70 -26.46 -32.60
CA TYR A 436 -26.63 -25.78 -33.90
C TYR A 436 -25.31 -25.97 -34.68
N GLY A 437 -24.48 -26.94 -34.25
CA GLY A 437 -23.32 -27.41 -35.01
C GLY A 437 -22.31 -26.30 -35.31
N THR A 438 -21.80 -26.27 -36.55
CA THR A 438 -20.91 -25.21 -37.04
C THR A 438 -21.67 -23.96 -37.53
N GLY A 439 -22.98 -24.08 -37.77
CA GLY A 439 -23.84 -22.99 -38.22
C GLY A 439 -24.18 -21.98 -37.13
N ASP A 440 -24.18 -22.40 -35.86
CA ASP A 440 -24.14 -21.50 -34.71
C ASP A 440 -23.19 -22.12 -33.69
N SER A 441 -21.97 -21.59 -33.73
CA SER A 441 -20.86 -22.13 -32.97
C SER A 441 -20.76 -21.51 -31.58
N GLN A 442 -21.64 -20.63 -31.14
CA GLN A 442 -21.52 -19.94 -29.84
C GLN A 442 -22.51 -20.48 -28.80
N HIS A 443 -23.60 -21.10 -29.24
CA HIS A 443 -24.79 -21.28 -28.42
C HIS A 443 -24.89 -22.64 -27.73
N VAL A 444 -25.20 -22.62 -26.44
CA VAL A 444 -25.60 -23.81 -25.66
C VAL A 444 -26.95 -23.61 -25.00
N ASP A 445 -27.81 -24.64 -25.04
CA ASP A 445 -29.17 -24.59 -24.51
C ASP A 445 -29.39 -25.62 -23.38
N GLY A 446 -29.60 -25.12 -22.16
CA GLY A 446 -29.86 -25.90 -20.96
C GLY A 446 -31.33 -26.25 -20.80
N ARG A 447 -31.93 -26.96 -21.75
CA ARG A 447 -33.32 -27.44 -21.61
C ARG A 447 -33.45 -28.21 -20.28
N THR A 448 -34.57 -28.05 -19.58
CA THR A 448 -34.91 -28.98 -18.50
C THR A 448 -34.94 -30.37 -19.11
N ALA A 449 -34.23 -31.34 -18.52
CA ALA A 449 -34.39 -32.72 -18.92
C ALA A 449 -35.89 -33.03 -18.86
N THR A 450 -36.44 -33.60 -19.93
CA THR A 450 -37.76 -34.21 -19.85
C THR A 450 -37.67 -35.20 -18.70
N VAL A 451 -38.47 -35.03 -17.64
CA VAL A 451 -38.72 -36.13 -16.72
C VAL A 451 -39.29 -37.22 -17.60
N THR A 452 -38.51 -38.26 -17.88
CA THR A 452 -39.05 -39.49 -18.43
C THR A 452 -39.94 -40.04 -17.32
N VAL A 453 -41.21 -39.66 -17.33
CA VAL A 453 -42.22 -40.41 -16.59
C VAL A 453 -42.22 -41.76 -17.27
N ALA A 454 -41.63 -42.75 -16.62
CA ALA A 454 -41.80 -44.14 -16.99
C ALA A 454 -43.28 -44.48 -16.76
N GLY A 455 -44.12 -44.12 -17.73
CA GLY A 455 -45.48 -44.61 -17.83
C GLY A 455 -45.42 -46.01 -18.40
N SER A 456 -45.48 -47.01 -17.52
CA SER A 456 -45.96 -48.33 -17.88
C SER A 456 -47.40 -48.17 -18.37
N PHE A 457 -47.60 -48.23 -19.69
CA PHE A 457 -48.90 -48.58 -20.25
C PHE A 457 -49.10 -50.08 -20.05
N VAL A 458 -50.03 -50.43 -19.16
CA VAL A 458 -50.76 -51.70 -19.20
C VAL A 458 -52.23 -51.31 -19.28
N GLY A 459 -52.87 -51.71 -20.36
CA GLY A 459 -54.25 -51.43 -20.71
C GLY A 459 -54.51 -51.95 -22.10
#